data_AF-A0A8X6UYS4-F1
#
_entry.id   AF-A0A8X6UYS4-F1
#
_cell.length_a   1.000
_cell.length_b   1.000
_cell.length_c   1.000
_cell.angle_alpha   90.00
_cell.angle_beta   90.00
_cell.angle_gamma   90.00
#
_symmetry.space_group_name_H-M   'P 1'
#
loop_
_entity.id
_entity.type
_entity.pdbx_description
1 polymer ?
#
loop_
_entity_poly.entity_id
_entity_poly.type
_entity_poly.pdbx_seq_one_letter_code
_entity_poly.pdbx_strand_id
1 'polypeptide(L)'
;MANDQSVRRHLDAFTRSRIIGKLEEGRSVTSVAAEFGIAHSIVSRLWRQFQTTGTAIRGFSSGRPRGTTPADDRYIVLQARRNRRQTAGEIARHTTQATGRPISRFTVARRLHGGGLIARRPVRCVPLTPTHRRRRSLWCREQRIWRYNEWGRVLLTDESRFSLSSDSHRILIWRELGSRNHPSNIIERDRYGGRGVLVWGGIMLGSRTDLHIFDAGSVNRTRYCNEIFLPYVRLFRGAMGLQSLFMDDNAPCHRTVTAEQLLDSEDIERMDWPARSPDLNPIEHVWDFLGRRLEARTLPPVTIRELRLALQDEWAAMPQQLIDTLILSMGRSCETCLAVRGDHIPN
;
A
#
# COMPACT_ATOMS: atom_id res chain seq x y z
N MET A 1 -51.56 -2.24 42.98
CA MET A 1 -50.85 -2.80 41.81
C MET A 1 -49.36 -2.53 42.00
N ALA A 2 -48.60 -3.58 42.31
CA ALA A 2 -47.18 -3.52 42.62
C ALA A 2 -46.37 -3.37 41.32
N ASN A 3 -45.54 -2.33 41.24
CA ASN A 3 -44.54 -2.18 40.18
C ASN A 3 -43.16 -2.47 40.79
N ASP A 4 -42.86 -3.76 40.98
CA ASP A 4 -41.52 -4.25 41.33
C ASP A 4 -40.67 -4.31 40.07
N GLN A 5 -40.08 -3.16 39.70
CA GLN A 5 -38.93 -3.12 38.81
C GLN A 5 -37.66 -3.01 39.67
N SER A 6 -37.23 -4.13 40.24
CA SER A 6 -35.88 -4.32 40.77
C SER A 6 -34.84 -4.21 39.63
N VAL A 7 -34.51 -2.99 39.23
CA VAL A 7 -33.30 -2.70 38.46
C VAL A 7 -32.12 -2.99 39.38
N ARG A 8 -31.33 -4.03 39.09
CA ARG A 8 -30.07 -4.32 39.79
C ARG A 8 -29.09 -3.16 39.58
N ARG A 9 -29.18 -2.12 40.41
CA ARG A 9 -28.23 -1.01 40.42
C ARG A 9 -26.93 -1.48 41.07
N HIS A 10 -25.85 -1.49 40.30
CA HIS A 10 -24.52 -1.71 40.82
C HIS A 10 -24.08 -0.51 41.66
N LEU A 11 -23.49 -0.77 42.84
CA LEU A 11 -22.87 0.27 43.65
C LEU A 11 -21.65 0.84 42.92
N ASP A 12 -21.59 2.16 42.80
CA ASP A 12 -20.43 2.86 42.27
C ASP A 12 -19.24 2.81 43.23
N ALA A 13 -18.05 3.16 42.74
CA ALA A 13 -16.82 3.08 43.52
C ALA A 13 -16.85 4.02 44.74
N PHE A 14 -17.44 5.21 44.59
CA PHE A 14 -17.52 6.20 45.66
C PHE A 14 -18.40 5.73 46.83
N THR A 15 -19.59 5.19 46.55
CA THR A 15 -20.48 4.66 47.57
C THR A 15 -19.86 3.45 48.27
N ARG A 16 -19.15 2.58 47.53
CA ARG A 16 -18.42 1.45 48.12
C ARG A 16 -17.36 1.91 49.11
N SER A 17 -16.57 2.94 48.79
CA SER A 17 -15.56 3.49 49.70
C SER A 17 -16.18 4.12 50.95
N ARG A 18 -17.28 4.87 50.81
CA ARG A 18 -17.99 5.46 51.97
C ARG A 18 -18.56 4.41 52.92
N ILE A 19 -19.09 3.30 52.37
CA ILE A 19 -19.58 2.18 53.16
C ILE A 19 -18.44 1.52 53.93
N ILE A 20 -17.30 1.28 53.26
CA ILE A 20 -16.13 0.66 53.87
C ILE A 20 -15.56 1.54 55.00
N GLY A 21 -15.37 2.85 54.77
CA GLY A 21 -14.84 3.74 55.81
C GLY A 21 -15.71 3.77 57.07
N LYS A 22 -17.04 3.78 56.93
CA LYS A 22 -17.97 3.72 58.08
C LYS A 22 -17.93 2.38 58.82
N LEU A 23 -17.55 1.29 58.16
CA LEU A 23 -17.37 -0.01 58.79
C LEU A 23 -16.00 -0.12 59.48
N GLU A 24 -14.96 0.52 58.93
CA GLU A 24 -13.65 0.65 59.58
C GLU A 24 -13.73 1.49 60.87
N GLU A 25 -14.63 2.48 60.92
CA GLU A 25 -14.98 3.26 62.12
C GLU A 25 -15.74 2.45 63.20
N GLY A 26 -15.97 1.15 62.98
CA GLY A 26 -16.60 0.25 63.95
C GLY A 26 -18.13 0.27 63.95
N ARG A 27 -18.78 0.93 62.98
CA ARG A 27 -20.25 0.90 62.89
C ARG A 27 -20.75 -0.44 62.38
N SER A 28 -21.93 -0.86 62.86
CA SER A 28 -22.48 -2.16 62.51
C SER A 28 -22.97 -2.21 61.06
N VAL A 29 -22.86 -3.38 60.43
CA VAL A 29 -23.33 -3.62 59.05
C VAL A 29 -24.81 -3.25 58.90
N THR A 30 -25.63 -3.51 59.92
CA THR A 30 -27.05 -3.17 59.95
C THR A 30 -27.30 -1.66 59.93
N SER A 31 -26.54 -0.90 60.71
CA SER A 31 -26.64 0.57 60.73
C SER A 31 -26.23 1.18 59.39
N VAL A 32 -25.12 0.69 58.81
CA VAL A 32 -24.63 1.17 57.51
C VAL A 32 -25.57 0.77 56.37
N ALA A 33 -26.16 -0.43 56.40
CA ALA A 33 -27.16 -0.86 55.43
C ALA A 33 -28.40 0.04 55.44
N ALA A 34 -28.90 0.40 56.63
CA ALA A 34 -30.05 1.29 56.78
C ALA A 34 -29.74 2.72 56.30
N GLU A 35 -28.56 3.27 56.65
CA GLU A 35 -28.15 4.64 56.28
C GLU A 35 -28.08 4.83 54.75
N PHE A 36 -27.57 3.84 54.03
CA PHE A 36 -27.42 3.92 52.57
C PHE A 36 -28.61 3.35 51.79
N GLY A 37 -29.63 2.81 52.48
CA GLY A 37 -30.78 2.17 51.83
C GLY A 37 -30.40 0.92 51.00
N ILE A 38 -29.36 0.20 51.41
CA ILE A 38 -28.82 -0.97 50.69
C ILE A 38 -29.11 -2.24 51.50
N ALA A 39 -29.41 -3.34 50.82
CA ALA A 39 -29.60 -4.63 51.48
C ALA A 39 -28.37 -5.03 52.32
N HIS A 40 -28.61 -5.45 53.56
CA HIS A 40 -27.59 -5.89 54.51
C HIS A 40 -26.61 -6.92 53.90
N SER A 41 -27.11 -7.83 53.07
CA SER A 41 -26.30 -8.87 52.40
C SER A 41 -25.25 -8.29 51.44
N ILE A 42 -25.52 -7.15 50.82
CA ILE A 42 -24.59 -6.46 49.91
C ILE A 42 -23.48 -5.79 50.72
N VAL A 43 -23.83 -5.10 51.81
CA VAL A 43 -22.87 -4.45 52.72
C VAL A 43 -21.97 -5.49 53.40
N SER A 44 -22.54 -6.59 53.91
CA SER A 44 -21.80 -7.70 54.49
C SER A 44 -20.83 -8.36 53.49
N ARG A 45 -21.24 -8.53 52.23
CA ARG A 45 -20.39 -9.10 51.18
C ARG A 45 -19.27 -8.15 50.79
N LEU A 46 -19.57 -6.85 50.69
CA LEU A 46 -18.58 -5.80 50.43
C LEU A 46 -17.52 -5.76 51.54
N TRP A 47 -17.94 -5.82 52.80
CA TRP A 47 -17.05 -5.82 53.96
C TRP A 47 -16.11 -7.02 53.96
N ARG A 48 -16.63 -8.23 53.77
CA ARG A 48 -15.80 -9.44 53.66
C ARG A 48 -14.83 -9.36 52.49
N GLN A 49 -15.28 -8.89 51.32
CA GLN A 49 -14.40 -8.68 50.16
C GLN A 49 -13.26 -7.72 50.51
N PHE A 50 -13.56 -6.60 51.18
CA PHE A 50 -12.56 -5.63 51.59
C PHE A 50 -11.56 -6.21 52.58
N GLN A 51 -12.02 -6.93 53.61
CA GLN A 51 -11.15 -7.59 54.58
C GLN A 51 -10.18 -8.59 53.94
N THR A 52 -10.57 -9.23 52.82
CA THR A 52 -9.70 -10.17 52.09
C THR A 52 -8.79 -9.49 51.07
N THR A 53 -9.27 -8.46 50.36
CA THR A 53 -8.57 -7.89 49.19
C THR A 53 -7.96 -6.51 49.42
N GLY A 54 -8.30 -5.83 50.53
CA GLY A 54 -7.87 -4.48 50.86
C GLY A 54 -8.37 -3.40 49.92
N THR A 55 -9.29 -3.71 48.98
CA THR A 55 -9.75 -2.75 47.96
C THR A 55 -11.27 -2.61 47.92
N ALA A 56 -11.72 -1.36 47.87
CA ALA A 56 -13.11 -1.01 47.59
C ALA A 56 -13.47 -1.16 46.10
N ILE A 57 -12.45 -1.27 45.22
CA ILE A 57 -12.63 -1.33 43.77
C ILE A 57 -13.12 -2.72 43.37
N ARG A 58 -14.07 -2.75 42.43
CA ARG A 58 -14.54 -4.01 41.86
C ARG A 58 -13.43 -4.59 40.97
N GLY A 59 -13.03 -5.83 41.21
CA GLY A 59 -12.13 -6.56 40.31
C GLY A 59 -12.75 -6.72 38.92
N PHE A 60 -11.90 -6.74 37.89
CA PHE A 60 -12.35 -7.01 36.53
C PHE A 60 -13.06 -8.37 36.48
N SER A 61 -14.31 -8.39 36.02
CA SER A 61 -14.95 -9.66 35.71
C SER A 61 -14.17 -10.33 34.59
N SER A 62 -13.76 -11.58 34.78
CA SER A 62 -13.28 -12.40 33.67
C SER A 62 -14.40 -12.43 32.63
N GLY A 63 -14.21 -11.70 31.53
CA GLY A 63 -15.18 -11.68 30.44
C GLY A 63 -15.40 -13.09 29.88
N ARG A 64 -16.22 -13.20 28.84
CA ARG A 64 -16.45 -14.48 28.16
C ARG A 64 -15.10 -15.15 27.84
N PRO A 65 -14.88 -16.42 28.25
CA PRO A 65 -13.65 -17.14 27.94
C PRO A 65 -13.36 -17.14 26.45
N ARG A 66 -12.07 -17.06 26.10
CA ARG A 66 -11.64 -17.09 24.70
C ARG A 66 -11.92 -18.47 24.11
N GLY A 67 -12.44 -18.49 22.89
CA GLY A 67 -12.61 -19.72 22.10
C GLY A 67 -11.31 -20.25 21.47
N THR A 68 -10.19 -19.54 21.64
CA THR A 68 -8.86 -19.94 21.16
C THR A 68 -7.85 -19.95 22.30
N THR A 69 -6.89 -20.87 22.24
CA THR A 69 -5.77 -20.98 23.18
C THR A 69 -4.56 -20.17 22.71
N PRO A 70 -3.56 -19.90 23.58
CA PRO A 70 -2.30 -19.29 23.15
C PRO A 70 -1.52 -20.12 22.11
N ALA A 71 -1.73 -21.44 22.04
CA ALA A 71 -1.15 -22.29 21.01
C ALA A 71 -1.83 -22.06 19.65
N ASP A 72 -3.16 -21.97 19.64
CA ASP A 72 -3.95 -21.68 18.44
C ASP A 72 -3.60 -20.29 17.89
N ASP A 73 -3.50 -19.29 18.77
CA ASP A 73 -3.14 -17.92 18.41
C ASP A 73 -1.74 -17.88 17.74
N ARG A 74 -0.76 -18.64 18.27
CA ARG A 74 0.58 -18.78 17.65
C ARG A 74 0.53 -19.49 16.30
N TYR A 75 -0.25 -20.58 16.18
CA TYR A 75 -0.41 -21.31 14.93
C TYR A 75 -1.00 -20.42 13.82
N ILE A 76 -2.05 -19.65 14.14
CA ILE A 76 -2.69 -18.70 13.23
C ILE A 76 -1.68 -17.68 12.68
N VAL A 77 -0.85 -17.09 13.55
CA VAL A 77 0.16 -16.10 13.14
C VAL A 77 1.26 -16.74 12.28
N LEU A 78 1.72 -17.94 12.63
CA LEU A 78 2.74 -18.65 11.85
C LEU A 78 2.24 -19.05 10.45
N GLN A 79 0.99 -19.51 10.34
CA GLN A 79 0.37 -19.80 9.04
C GLN A 79 0.33 -18.56 8.15
N ALA A 80 -0.13 -17.43 8.70
CA ALA A 80 -0.17 -16.17 7.97
C ALA A 80 1.22 -15.68 7.55
N ARG A 81 2.28 -15.87 8.38
CA ARG A 81 3.66 -15.51 7.99
C ARG A 81 4.22 -16.41 6.89
N ARG A 82 3.90 -17.71 6.91
CA ARG A 82 4.34 -18.68 5.89
C ARG A 82 3.66 -18.43 4.55
N ASN A 83 2.36 -18.12 4.57
CA ASN A 83 1.61 -17.79 3.38
C ASN A 83 0.77 -16.53 3.60
N ARG A 84 1.41 -15.38 3.35
CA ARG A 84 0.80 -14.06 3.58
C ARG A 84 -0.45 -13.77 2.77
N ARG A 85 -0.71 -14.54 1.71
CA ARG A 85 -1.88 -14.38 0.83
C ARG A 85 -3.11 -15.13 1.33
N GLN A 86 -2.98 -16.00 2.34
CA GLN A 86 -4.12 -16.74 2.86
C GLN A 86 -5.16 -15.81 3.45
N THR A 87 -6.43 -16.08 3.12
CA THR A 87 -7.53 -15.32 3.70
C THR A 87 -7.75 -15.74 5.16
N ALA A 88 -8.30 -14.84 5.98
CA ALA A 88 -8.68 -15.21 7.34
C ALA A 88 -9.71 -16.35 7.39
N GLY A 89 -10.49 -16.54 6.33
CA GLY A 89 -11.41 -17.68 6.19
C GLY A 89 -10.69 -19.00 5.93
N GLU A 90 -9.68 -19.00 5.06
CA GLU A 90 -8.84 -20.17 4.81
C GLU A 90 -8.08 -20.58 6.08
N ILE A 91 -7.44 -19.62 6.76
CA ILE A 91 -6.74 -19.87 8.02
C ILE A 91 -7.72 -20.44 9.06
N ALA A 92 -8.94 -19.89 9.16
CA ALA A 92 -9.96 -20.42 10.06
C ALA A 92 -10.28 -21.89 9.77
N ARG A 93 -10.47 -22.25 8.50
CA ARG A 93 -10.72 -23.64 8.09
C ARG A 93 -9.56 -24.56 8.46
N HIS A 94 -8.32 -24.15 8.19
CA HIS A 94 -7.13 -24.93 8.53
C HIS A 94 -6.98 -25.10 10.05
N THR A 95 -7.20 -24.05 10.83
CA THR A 95 -7.13 -24.12 12.30
C THR A 95 -8.26 -24.98 12.87
N THR A 96 -9.49 -24.90 12.33
CA THR A 96 -10.59 -25.76 12.76
C THR A 96 -10.34 -27.23 12.45
N GLN A 97 -9.77 -27.55 11.29
CA GLN A 97 -9.34 -28.91 10.96
C GLN A 97 -8.26 -29.43 11.91
N ALA A 98 -7.29 -28.58 12.29
CA ALA A 98 -6.20 -28.98 13.17
C ALA A 98 -6.61 -29.12 14.65
N THR A 99 -7.56 -28.30 15.12
CA THR A 99 -7.91 -28.19 16.55
C THR A 99 -9.25 -28.83 16.91
N GLY A 100 -10.07 -29.19 15.91
CA GLY A 100 -11.44 -29.66 16.09
C GLY A 100 -12.42 -28.58 16.58
N ARG A 101 -11.98 -27.32 16.74
CA ARG A 101 -12.80 -26.22 17.26
C ARG A 101 -13.18 -25.25 16.13
N PRO A 102 -14.48 -25.01 15.89
CA PRO A 102 -14.92 -24.07 14.86
C PRO A 102 -14.57 -22.64 15.27
N ILE A 103 -13.77 -21.96 14.44
CA ILE A 103 -13.43 -20.56 14.64
C ILE A 103 -13.88 -19.72 13.44
N SER A 104 -14.35 -18.51 13.72
CA SER A 104 -14.77 -17.59 12.65
C SER A 104 -13.57 -16.85 12.03
N ARG A 105 -13.72 -16.41 10.77
CA ARG A 105 -12.75 -15.51 10.11
C ARG A 105 -12.46 -14.24 10.94
N PHE A 106 -13.44 -13.74 11.68
CA PHE A 106 -13.29 -12.54 12.52
C PHE A 106 -12.46 -12.82 13.77
N THR A 107 -12.55 -14.04 14.31
CA THR A 107 -11.69 -14.49 15.40
C THR A 107 -10.25 -14.52 14.92
N VAL A 108 -9.99 -15.15 13.76
CA VAL A 108 -8.67 -15.20 13.14
C VAL A 108 -8.11 -13.80 12.89
N ALA A 109 -8.87 -12.89 12.27
CA ALA A 109 -8.44 -11.52 12.03
C ALA A 109 -8.02 -10.80 13.33
N ARG A 110 -8.80 -10.95 14.41
CA ARG A 110 -8.44 -10.41 15.74
C ARG A 110 -7.13 -11.01 16.27
N ARG A 111 -6.87 -12.29 16.01
CA ARG A 111 -5.60 -12.95 16.42
C ARG A 111 -4.41 -12.49 15.61
N LEU A 112 -4.60 -12.32 14.30
CA LEU A 112 -3.58 -11.76 13.42
C LEU A 112 -3.21 -10.34 13.84
N HIS A 113 -4.20 -9.49 14.15
CA HIS A 113 -3.96 -8.15 14.69
C HIS A 113 -3.23 -8.20 16.04
N GLY A 114 -3.65 -9.09 16.96
CA GLY A 114 -2.95 -9.31 18.22
C GLY A 114 -1.51 -9.83 18.07
N GLY A 115 -1.20 -10.49 16.94
CA GLY A 115 0.14 -10.92 16.55
C GLY A 115 0.93 -9.89 15.73
N GLY A 116 0.43 -8.65 15.60
CA GLY A 116 1.11 -7.56 14.89
C GLY A 116 0.98 -7.60 13.36
N LEU A 117 0.11 -8.45 12.81
CA LEU A 117 -0.15 -8.53 11.38
C LEU A 117 -1.38 -7.70 11.00
N ILE A 118 -1.26 -6.95 9.91
CA ILE A 118 -2.34 -6.13 9.35
C ILE A 118 -2.60 -6.52 7.89
N ALA A 119 -3.88 -6.50 7.52
CA ALA A 119 -4.27 -6.71 6.13
C ALA A 119 -3.98 -5.44 5.31
N ARG A 120 -3.11 -5.56 4.30
CA ARG A 120 -2.74 -4.46 3.40
C ARG A 120 -2.57 -4.96 1.96
N ARG A 121 -2.66 -4.04 1.01
CA ARG A 121 -2.35 -4.36 -0.40
C ARG A 121 -0.84 -4.63 -0.53
N PRO A 122 -0.44 -5.72 -1.21
CA PRO A 122 0.95 -5.96 -1.54
C PRO A 122 1.44 -4.92 -2.55
N VAL A 123 2.74 -4.63 -2.54
CA VAL A 123 3.37 -3.85 -3.61
C VAL A 123 3.48 -4.75 -4.83
N ARG A 124 3.16 -4.25 -6.03
CA ARG A 124 3.38 -5.01 -7.27
C ARG A 124 4.72 -4.58 -7.86
N CYS A 125 5.63 -5.52 -8.07
CA CYS A 125 6.93 -5.24 -8.71
C CYS A 125 7.21 -6.25 -9.83
N VAL A 126 8.23 -5.97 -10.63
CA VAL A 126 8.70 -6.90 -11.67
C VAL A 126 9.82 -7.77 -11.08
N PRO A 127 9.83 -9.11 -11.28
CA PRO A 127 10.85 -9.98 -10.70
C PRO A 127 12.28 -9.55 -11.08
N LEU A 128 13.17 -9.48 -10.08
CA LEU A 128 14.58 -9.16 -10.26
C LEU A 128 15.49 -10.38 -10.06
N THR A 129 16.29 -10.69 -11.08
CA THR A 129 17.40 -11.63 -10.98
C THR A 129 18.60 -10.95 -10.30
N PRO A 130 19.60 -11.71 -9.79
CA PRO A 130 20.85 -11.13 -9.31
C PRO A 130 21.54 -10.24 -10.36
N THR A 131 21.46 -10.61 -11.64
CA THR A 131 21.98 -9.81 -12.75
C THR A 131 21.26 -8.46 -12.88
N HIS A 132 19.93 -8.44 -12.74
CA HIS A 132 19.17 -7.17 -12.76
C HIS A 132 19.60 -6.26 -11.60
N ARG A 133 19.69 -6.78 -10.37
CA ARG A 133 20.13 -6.01 -9.20
C ARG A 133 21.53 -5.42 -9.39
N ARG A 134 22.46 -6.20 -9.96
CA ARG A 134 23.82 -5.74 -10.27
C ARG A 134 23.82 -4.61 -11.30
N ARG A 135 23.10 -4.77 -12.42
CA ARG A 135 23.00 -3.74 -13.47
C ARG A 135 22.38 -2.45 -12.94
N ARG A 136 21.29 -2.56 -12.18
CA ARG A 136 20.65 -1.44 -11.47
C ARG A 136 21.63 -0.69 -10.57
N SER A 137 22.42 -1.44 -9.78
CA SER A 137 23.42 -0.83 -8.88
C SER A 137 24.56 -0.15 -9.63
N LEU A 138 25.02 -0.70 -10.75
CA LEU A 138 26.08 -0.08 -11.57
C LEU A 138 25.59 1.24 -12.16
N TRP A 139 24.42 1.21 -12.80
CA TRP A 139 23.78 2.40 -13.33
C TRP A 139 23.55 3.43 -12.22
N CYS A 140 22.97 3.07 -11.07
CA CYS A 140 22.76 4.05 -9.99
C CYS A 140 24.06 4.71 -9.47
N ARG A 141 25.22 4.05 -9.58
CA ARG A 141 26.52 4.66 -9.18
C ARG A 141 26.94 5.80 -10.10
N GLU A 142 26.69 5.64 -11.39
CA GLU A 142 27.04 6.62 -12.42
C GLU A 142 26.03 7.78 -12.43
N GLN A 143 24.73 7.49 -12.30
CA GLN A 143 23.67 8.48 -12.48
C GLN A 143 23.32 9.26 -11.19
N ARG A 144 23.73 8.81 -10.00
CA ARG A 144 23.44 9.53 -8.73
C ARG A 144 24.01 10.95 -8.67
N ILE A 145 25.10 11.21 -9.41
CA ILE A 145 25.78 12.51 -9.42
C ILE A 145 25.17 13.47 -10.44
N TRP A 146 24.31 12.99 -11.33
CA TRP A 146 23.66 13.83 -12.35
C TRP A 146 22.76 14.88 -11.67
N ARG A 147 22.77 16.08 -12.24
CA ARG A 147 22.02 17.26 -11.78
C ARG A 147 21.21 17.82 -12.93
N TYR A 148 20.79 19.09 -12.80
CA TYR A 148 19.92 19.76 -13.75
C TYR A 148 20.45 19.70 -15.19
N ASN A 149 21.75 19.89 -15.40
CA ASN A 149 22.33 19.92 -16.75
C ASN A 149 22.27 18.55 -17.43
N GLU A 150 22.63 17.48 -16.72
CA GLU A 150 22.63 16.13 -17.30
C GLU A 150 21.22 15.56 -17.45
N TRP A 151 20.31 15.85 -16.51
CA TRP A 151 18.91 15.42 -16.63
C TRP A 151 18.11 16.27 -17.60
N GLY A 152 18.49 17.54 -17.79
CA GLY A 152 17.79 18.48 -18.68
C GLY A 152 17.85 18.11 -20.15
N ARG A 153 18.79 17.24 -20.53
CA ARG A 153 18.92 16.70 -21.89
C ARG A 153 18.24 15.34 -22.09
N VAL A 154 17.58 14.77 -21.07
CA VAL A 154 16.98 13.43 -21.14
C VAL A 154 15.47 13.50 -21.35
N LEU A 155 14.96 12.82 -22.36
CA LEU A 155 13.54 12.51 -22.49
C LEU A 155 13.26 11.14 -21.87
N LEU A 156 12.59 11.13 -20.72
CA LEU A 156 12.19 9.92 -20.02
C LEU A 156 10.81 9.50 -20.53
N THR A 157 10.69 8.28 -21.04
CA THR A 157 9.45 7.80 -21.66
C THR A 157 9.01 6.46 -21.10
N ASP A 158 7.72 6.17 -21.23
CA ASP A 158 7.13 4.90 -20.82
C ASP A 158 5.70 4.76 -21.38
N GLU A 159 5.19 3.51 -21.41
CA GLU A 159 3.81 3.21 -21.69
C GLU A 159 3.03 2.82 -20.43
N SER A 160 1.81 3.35 -20.28
CA SER A 160 0.92 2.98 -19.19
C SER A 160 -0.46 2.59 -19.70
N ARG A 161 -1.21 1.84 -18.88
CA ARG A 161 -2.58 1.41 -19.21
C ARG A 161 -3.55 1.82 -18.12
N PHE A 162 -4.57 2.58 -18.51
CA PHE A 162 -5.67 3.02 -17.65
C PHE A 162 -6.97 2.30 -18.03
N SER A 163 -7.75 1.85 -17.06
CA SER A 163 -8.99 1.11 -17.29
C SER A 163 -10.16 1.72 -16.54
N LEU A 164 -11.37 1.63 -17.12
CA LEU A 164 -12.62 2.08 -16.49
C LEU A 164 -12.95 1.28 -15.23
N SER A 165 -12.69 -0.02 -15.25
CA SER A 165 -12.69 -0.82 -14.04
C SER A 165 -11.35 -0.64 -13.35
N SER A 166 -11.36 -0.18 -12.09
CA SER A 166 -10.17 -0.34 -11.25
C SER A 166 -9.77 -1.82 -11.28
N ASP A 167 -8.50 -2.11 -11.52
CA ASP A 167 -7.93 -3.46 -11.43
C ASP A 167 -7.82 -3.88 -9.94
N SER A 168 -8.95 -3.72 -9.23
CA SER A 168 -9.22 -4.10 -7.86
C SER A 168 -9.23 -5.62 -7.77
N HIS A 169 -8.11 -6.24 -8.09
CA HIS A 169 -7.74 -7.51 -7.50
C HIS A 169 -7.58 -7.27 -6.01
N ARG A 170 -8.65 -7.56 -5.27
CA ARG A 170 -8.84 -7.46 -3.81
C ARG A 170 -7.88 -8.36 -3.00
N ILE A 171 -6.68 -8.62 -3.50
CA ILE A 171 -5.68 -9.44 -2.82
C ILE A 171 -5.08 -8.57 -1.71
N LEU A 172 -5.47 -8.89 -0.48
CA LEU A 172 -4.82 -8.39 0.72
C LEU A 172 -3.84 -9.44 1.22
N ILE A 173 -2.71 -8.97 1.72
CA ILE A 173 -1.73 -9.80 2.42
C ILE A 173 -1.69 -9.42 3.89
N TRP A 174 -1.42 -10.40 4.75
CA TRP A 174 -1.13 -10.18 6.16
C TRP A 174 0.35 -9.86 6.34
N ARG A 175 0.67 -8.61 6.68
CA ARG A 175 2.05 -8.17 6.88
C ARG A 175 2.23 -7.38 8.15
N GLU A 176 3.46 -7.34 8.65
CA GLU A 176 3.86 -6.49 9.77
C GLU A 176 3.77 -4.99 9.40
N LEU A 177 3.58 -4.14 10.41
CA LEU A 177 3.68 -2.69 10.21
C LEU A 177 5.10 -2.33 9.75
N GLY A 178 5.23 -1.44 8.77
CA GLY A 178 6.53 -1.03 8.23
C GLY A 178 7.20 -2.01 7.25
N SER A 179 6.71 -3.25 7.11
CA SER A 179 7.33 -4.23 6.20
C SER A 179 6.86 -4.14 4.75
N ARG A 180 6.33 -2.99 4.31
CA ARG A 180 5.68 -2.80 3.00
C ARG A 180 6.49 -3.37 1.82
N ASN A 181 7.79 -3.13 1.84
CA ASN A 181 8.72 -3.42 0.73
C ASN A 181 9.55 -4.69 0.97
N HIS A 182 9.21 -5.49 1.98
CA HIS A 182 9.86 -6.78 2.18
C HIS A 182 9.56 -7.71 0.98
N PRO A 183 10.51 -8.47 0.43
CA PRO A 183 10.30 -9.28 -0.78
C PRO A 183 9.07 -10.20 -0.72
N SER A 184 8.81 -10.84 0.43
CA SER A 184 7.63 -11.68 0.63
C SER A 184 6.30 -10.93 0.84
N ASN A 185 6.29 -9.60 0.70
CA ASN A 185 5.09 -8.74 0.65
C ASN A 185 4.85 -8.14 -0.74
N ILE A 186 5.71 -8.48 -1.70
CA ILE A 186 5.65 -8.03 -3.08
C ILE A 186 4.95 -9.10 -3.92
N ILE A 187 4.07 -8.69 -4.84
CA ILE A 187 3.51 -9.54 -5.88
C ILE A 187 4.22 -9.22 -7.19
N GLU A 188 4.87 -10.24 -7.73
CA GLU A 188 5.44 -10.20 -9.06
C GLU A 188 4.32 -10.31 -10.11
N ARG A 189 4.22 -9.32 -11.01
CA ARG A 189 3.37 -9.41 -12.20
C ARG A 189 4.07 -8.73 -13.36
N ASP A 190 4.08 -9.43 -14.49
CA ASP A 190 4.31 -8.78 -15.77
C ASP A 190 3.04 -7.97 -16.11
N ARG A 191 3.23 -6.69 -16.43
CA ARG A 191 2.16 -5.80 -16.91
C ARG A 191 1.65 -6.37 -18.25
N TYR A 192 0.42 -6.05 -18.65
CA TYR A 192 -0.21 -6.39 -19.94
C TYR A 192 -1.22 -7.56 -19.98
N GLY A 193 -2.15 -7.64 -19.01
CA GLY A 193 -3.38 -8.43 -19.17
C GLY A 193 -4.62 -7.64 -18.75
N GLY A 194 -5.37 -7.05 -19.69
CA GLY A 194 -6.66 -6.39 -19.37
C GLY A 194 -7.23 -5.47 -20.45
N ARG A 195 -8.53 -5.16 -20.34
CA ARG A 195 -9.25 -4.14 -21.14
C ARG A 195 -8.92 -2.74 -20.58
N GLY A 196 -8.32 -1.85 -21.38
CA GLY A 196 -7.98 -0.49 -20.96
C GLY A 196 -7.38 0.33 -22.09
N VAL A 197 -7.31 1.65 -21.90
CA VAL A 197 -6.66 2.62 -22.77
C VAL A 197 -5.16 2.56 -22.53
N LEU A 198 -4.39 2.21 -23.55
CA LEU A 198 -2.94 2.26 -23.52
C LEU A 198 -2.49 3.67 -23.95
N VAL A 199 -1.58 4.25 -23.19
CA VAL A 199 -1.04 5.58 -23.43
C VAL A 199 0.48 5.55 -23.42
N TRP A 200 1.08 6.51 -24.10
CA TRP A 200 2.50 6.79 -24.07
C TRP A 200 2.71 8.27 -23.75
N GLY A 201 3.75 8.58 -23.00
CA GLY A 201 4.17 9.96 -22.79
C GLY A 201 5.66 10.04 -22.53
N GLY A 202 6.19 11.23 -22.77
CA GLY A 202 7.56 11.60 -22.43
C GLY A 202 7.58 12.81 -21.49
N ILE A 203 8.48 12.77 -20.53
CA ILE A 203 8.73 13.86 -19.58
C ILE A 203 10.20 14.29 -19.64
N MET A 204 10.44 15.58 -19.43
CA MET A 204 11.78 16.17 -19.35
C MET A 204 11.76 17.37 -18.41
N LEU A 205 12.93 17.94 -18.08
CA LEU A 205 12.96 19.18 -17.31
C LEU A 205 12.38 20.33 -18.14
N GLY A 206 11.42 21.06 -17.56
CA GLY A 206 10.79 22.23 -18.16
C GLY A 206 9.77 21.92 -19.28
N SER A 207 9.56 20.65 -19.64
CA SER A 207 8.57 20.29 -20.67
C SER A 207 8.08 18.84 -20.54
N ARG A 208 7.09 18.48 -21.33
CA ARG A 208 6.57 17.13 -21.55
C ARG A 208 5.98 17.02 -22.95
N THR A 209 5.87 15.80 -23.47
CA THR A 209 5.17 15.57 -24.73
C THR A 209 3.66 15.70 -24.55
N ASP A 210 2.93 15.78 -25.66
CA ASP A 210 1.51 15.43 -25.62
C ASP A 210 1.34 13.95 -25.21
N LEU A 211 0.20 13.64 -24.60
CA LEU A 211 -0.15 12.26 -24.24
C LEU A 211 -0.62 11.53 -25.50
N HIS A 212 0.17 10.58 -25.97
CA HIS A 212 -0.23 9.72 -27.07
C HIS A 212 -1.17 8.63 -26.56
N ILE A 213 -2.34 8.49 -27.20
CA ILE A 213 -3.31 7.45 -26.88
C ILE A 213 -3.34 6.46 -28.04
N PHE A 214 -2.97 5.21 -27.77
CA PHE A 214 -3.06 4.18 -28.79
C PHE A 214 -4.52 3.79 -29.03
N ASP A 215 -4.87 3.65 -30.30
CA ASP A 215 -6.06 2.91 -30.70
C ASP A 215 -5.93 1.42 -30.35
N ALA A 216 -7.05 0.75 -30.10
CA ALA A 216 -7.11 -0.57 -29.48
C ALA A 216 -6.07 -1.58 -30.04
N GLY A 217 -5.54 -2.45 -29.17
CA GLY A 217 -4.58 -3.50 -29.53
C GLY A 217 -3.29 -3.46 -28.71
N SER A 218 -2.36 -4.34 -29.05
CA SER A 218 -0.98 -4.30 -28.55
C SER A 218 -0.14 -3.36 -29.41
N VAL A 219 0.90 -2.77 -28.81
CA VAL A 219 1.89 -1.97 -29.53
C VAL A 219 2.92 -2.94 -30.08
N ASN A 220 2.93 -3.07 -31.40
CA ASN A 220 3.96 -3.82 -32.10
C ASN A 220 5.08 -2.86 -32.55
N ARG A 221 6.20 -3.42 -33.02
CA ARG A 221 7.38 -2.67 -33.48
C ARG A 221 7.03 -1.56 -34.47
N THR A 222 6.31 -1.89 -35.54
CA THR A 222 5.99 -0.95 -36.62
C THR A 222 5.16 0.21 -36.09
N ARG A 223 4.21 -0.11 -35.22
CA ARG A 223 3.37 0.87 -34.57
C ARG A 223 4.19 1.82 -33.70
N TYR A 224 5.11 1.29 -32.90
CA TYR A 224 5.98 2.12 -32.07
C TYR A 224 6.85 3.07 -32.90
N CYS A 225 7.44 2.58 -34.00
CA CYS A 225 8.24 3.43 -34.89
C CYS A 225 7.41 4.58 -35.50
N ASN A 226 6.21 4.27 -36.00
CA ASN A 226 5.40 5.24 -36.73
C ASN A 226 4.62 6.19 -35.81
N GLU A 227 4.09 5.68 -34.70
CA GLU A 227 3.20 6.45 -33.81
C GLU A 227 3.97 7.14 -32.68
N ILE A 228 5.17 6.66 -32.32
CA ILE A 228 5.96 7.20 -31.21
C ILE A 228 7.27 7.83 -31.68
N PHE A 229 8.16 7.05 -32.29
CA PHE A 229 9.52 7.53 -32.63
C PHE A 229 9.50 8.73 -33.59
N LEU A 230 8.85 8.57 -34.75
CA LEU A 230 8.81 9.60 -35.78
C LEU A 230 8.12 10.91 -35.33
N PRO A 231 6.94 10.88 -34.69
CA PRO A 231 6.25 12.12 -34.32
C PRO A 231 6.77 12.77 -33.04
N TYR A 232 7.30 12.03 -32.07
CA TYR A 232 7.70 12.62 -30.78
C TYR A 232 9.21 12.68 -30.60
N VAL A 233 9.89 11.54 -30.75
CA VAL A 233 11.33 11.44 -30.41
C VAL A 233 12.18 12.23 -31.40
N ARG A 234 11.82 12.19 -32.69
CA ARG A 234 12.48 13.00 -33.73
C ARG A 234 12.31 14.50 -33.50
N LEU A 235 11.10 14.95 -33.14
CA LEU A 235 10.84 16.36 -32.84
C LEU A 235 11.61 16.82 -31.60
N PHE A 236 11.64 16.00 -30.55
CA PHE A 236 12.45 16.25 -29.36
C PHE A 236 13.93 16.43 -29.73
N ARG A 237 14.46 15.54 -30.57
CA ARG A 237 15.84 15.60 -31.02
C ARG A 237 16.17 16.89 -31.78
N GLY A 238 15.25 17.34 -32.63
CA GLY A 238 15.36 18.61 -33.35
C GLY A 238 15.37 19.82 -32.42
N ALA A 239 14.58 19.78 -31.34
CA ALA A 239 14.49 20.88 -30.36
C ALA A 239 15.70 20.93 -29.40
N MET A 240 16.22 19.77 -28.97
CA MET A 240 17.24 19.69 -27.92
C MET A 240 18.68 19.56 -28.44
N GLY A 241 18.87 19.22 -29.72
CA GLY A 241 20.18 19.13 -30.34
C GLY A 241 20.94 17.81 -30.05
N LEU A 242 22.18 17.73 -30.53
CA LEU A 242 22.99 16.50 -30.64
C LEU A 242 23.28 15.80 -29.31
N GLN A 243 23.16 16.51 -28.18
CA GLN A 243 23.47 15.96 -26.86
C GLN A 243 22.24 15.40 -26.14
N SER A 244 21.07 15.39 -26.79
CA SER A 244 19.84 14.88 -26.19
C SER A 244 19.87 13.36 -26.06
N LEU A 245 19.41 12.84 -24.93
CA LEU A 245 19.31 11.42 -24.65
C LEU A 245 17.85 10.98 -24.64
N PHE A 246 17.54 9.90 -25.35
CA PHE A 246 16.24 9.25 -25.31
C PHE A 246 16.27 8.05 -24.35
N MET A 247 15.32 7.95 -23.44
CA MET A 247 15.20 6.82 -22.51
C MET A 247 13.91 6.03 -22.75
N ASP A 248 14.05 4.71 -22.89
CA ASP A 248 12.97 3.72 -22.90
C ASP A 248 13.28 2.54 -21.94
N ASP A 249 12.30 1.66 -21.70
CA ASP A 249 12.39 0.57 -20.72
C ASP A 249 13.13 -0.70 -21.23
N ASN A 250 13.68 -0.68 -22.44
CA ASN A 250 14.23 -1.83 -23.15
C ASN A 250 13.24 -2.96 -23.47
N ALA A 251 11.94 -2.68 -23.58
CA ALA A 251 10.99 -3.69 -24.03
C ALA A 251 11.41 -4.30 -25.38
N PRO A 252 11.08 -5.58 -25.64
CA PRO A 252 11.50 -6.24 -26.89
C PRO A 252 11.10 -5.49 -28.17
N CYS A 253 9.99 -4.75 -28.16
CA CYS A 253 9.57 -3.91 -29.28
C CYS A 253 10.48 -2.69 -29.54
N HIS A 254 11.20 -2.21 -28.52
CA HIS A 254 12.12 -1.07 -28.62
C HIS A 254 13.52 -1.49 -29.10
N ARG A 255 13.88 -2.75 -28.88
CA ARG A 255 15.21 -3.34 -29.17
C ARG A 255 15.27 -4.14 -30.47
N THR A 256 14.55 -3.68 -31.48
CA THR A 256 14.54 -4.33 -32.80
C THR A 256 15.53 -3.67 -33.74
N VAL A 257 16.08 -4.42 -34.69
CA VAL A 257 17.04 -3.88 -35.68
C VAL A 257 16.52 -2.62 -36.37
N THR A 258 15.23 -2.60 -36.73
CA THR A 258 14.59 -1.44 -37.37
C THR A 258 14.54 -0.22 -36.45
N ALA A 259 14.28 -0.41 -35.15
CA ALA A 259 14.26 0.69 -34.20
C ALA A 259 15.66 1.25 -33.93
N GLU A 260 16.67 0.38 -33.83
CA GLU A 260 18.08 0.82 -33.71
C GLU A 260 18.52 1.58 -34.97
N GLN A 261 18.25 1.05 -36.16
CA GLN A 261 18.56 1.74 -37.43
C GLN A 261 17.87 3.10 -37.56
N LEU A 262 16.63 3.22 -37.07
CA LEU A 262 15.90 4.49 -37.09
C LEU A 262 16.56 5.52 -36.16
N LEU A 263 16.92 5.11 -34.94
CA LEU A 263 17.63 5.96 -33.99
C LEU A 263 18.98 6.41 -34.53
N ASP A 264 19.75 5.49 -35.11
CA ASP A 264 21.04 5.77 -35.74
C ASP A 264 20.88 6.77 -36.91
N SER A 265 19.86 6.59 -37.76
CA SER A 265 19.64 7.46 -38.92
C SER A 265 19.23 8.89 -38.57
N GLU A 266 18.70 9.11 -37.37
CA GLU A 266 18.28 10.43 -36.88
C GLU A 266 19.28 10.99 -35.83
N ASP A 267 20.45 10.35 -35.67
CA ASP A 267 21.49 10.69 -34.69
C ASP A 267 20.94 10.85 -33.26
N ILE A 268 20.05 9.94 -32.85
CA ILE A 268 19.43 9.95 -31.52
C ILE A 268 20.20 8.97 -30.62
N GLU A 269 20.87 9.51 -29.62
CA GLU A 269 21.54 8.70 -28.61
C GLU A 269 20.54 8.19 -27.58
N ARG A 270 20.53 6.87 -27.36
CA ARG A 270 19.71 6.24 -26.32
C ARG A 270 20.48 6.17 -25.01
N MET A 271 19.82 6.56 -23.93
CA MET A 271 20.34 6.41 -22.57
C MET A 271 20.49 4.91 -22.22
N ASP A 272 21.63 4.52 -21.63
CA ASP A 272 21.70 3.21 -20.98
C ASP A 272 20.67 3.17 -19.84
N TRP A 273 19.92 2.08 -19.74
CA TRP A 273 18.86 1.92 -18.75
C TRP A 273 18.83 0.50 -18.22
N PRO A 274 18.78 0.29 -16.88
CA PRO A 274 18.73 -1.05 -16.32
C PRO A 274 17.35 -1.67 -16.55
N ALA A 275 17.30 -2.79 -17.27
CA ALA A 275 16.06 -3.53 -17.51
C ALA A 275 15.26 -3.82 -16.23
N ARG A 276 13.92 -3.84 -16.36
CA ARG A 276 12.96 -4.09 -15.26
C ARG A 276 13.09 -3.11 -14.10
N SER A 277 13.26 -1.83 -14.42
CA SER A 277 13.44 -0.76 -13.42
C SER A 277 12.36 0.33 -13.43
N PRO A 278 11.07 -0.01 -13.35
CA PRO A 278 10.01 0.99 -13.31
C PRO A 278 10.14 1.90 -12.08
N ASP A 279 10.54 1.37 -10.93
CA ASP A 279 10.75 2.15 -9.70
C ASP A 279 11.89 3.18 -9.79
N LEU A 280 12.74 3.11 -10.82
CA LEU A 280 13.74 4.14 -11.13
C LEU A 280 13.22 5.17 -12.15
N ASN A 281 12.13 4.91 -12.88
CA ASN A 281 11.62 5.83 -13.90
C ASN A 281 10.66 6.85 -13.27
N PRO A 282 10.98 8.16 -13.26
CA PRO A 282 10.11 9.19 -12.67
C PRO A 282 8.71 9.24 -13.26
N ILE A 283 8.54 8.82 -14.52
CA ILE A 283 7.24 8.85 -15.21
C ILE A 283 6.22 7.89 -14.56
N GLU A 284 6.66 6.88 -13.83
CA GLU A 284 5.76 5.99 -13.09
C GLU A 284 5.02 6.74 -11.97
N HIS A 285 5.69 7.70 -11.33
CA HIS A 285 5.06 8.59 -10.36
C HIS A 285 4.11 9.58 -11.04
N VAL A 286 4.43 9.98 -12.28
CA VAL A 286 3.55 10.80 -13.11
C VAL A 286 2.28 10.03 -13.48
N TRP A 287 2.39 8.74 -13.82
CA TRP A 287 1.23 7.86 -14.06
C TRP A 287 0.37 7.68 -12.82
N ASP A 288 0.98 7.48 -11.65
CA ASP A 288 0.24 7.40 -10.38
C ASP A 288 -0.48 8.71 -10.06
N PHE A 289 0.17 9.87 -10.25
CA PHE A 289 -0.45 11.17 -10.10
C PHE A 289 -1.66 11.34 -11.06
N LEU A 290 -1.49 10.99 -12.33
CA LEU A 290 -2.54 11.04 -13.35
C LEU A 290 -3.72 10.14 -12.97
N GLY A 291 -3.46 8.91 -12.50
CA GLY A 291 -4.48 7.98 -12.03
C GLY A 291 -5.28 8.54 -10.85
N ARG A 292 -4.61 9.13 -9.86
CA ARG A 292 -5.28 9.77 -8.71
C ARG A 292 -6.12 10.97 -9.13
N ARG A 293 -5.64 11.77 -10.09
CA ARG A 293 -6.38 12.90 -10.65
C ARG A 293 -7.67 12.46 -11.34
N LEU A 294 -7.60 11.39 -12.14
CA LEU A 294 -8.78 10.77 -12.76
C LEU A 294 -9.78 10.25 -11.72
N GLU A 295 -9.32 9.56 -10.68
CA GLU A 295 -10.16 9.06 -9.59
C GLU A 295 -10.83 10.21 -8.80
N ALA A 296 -10.16 11.36 -8.70
CA ALA A 296 -10.64 12.53 -7.97
C ALA A 296 -11.57 13.45 -8.80
N ARG A 297 -11.85 13.14 -10.08
CA ARG A 297 -12.77 13.94 -10.90
C ARG A 297 -14.19 13.89 -10.32
N THR A 298 -14.88 15.04 -10.37
CA THR A 298 -16.28 15.15 -9.94
C THR A 298 -17.20 14.25 -10.75
N LEU A 299 -16.89 14.06 -12.04
CA LEU A 299 -17.54 13.13 -12.93
C LEU A 299 -16.50 12.11 -13.44
N PRO A 300 -16.42 10.92 -12.81
CA PRO A 300 -15.53 9.86 -13.26
C PRO A 300 -15.91 9.38 -14.67
N PRO A 301 -14.94 9.08 -15.54
CA PRO A 301 -15.23 8.57 -16.87
C PRO A 301 -15.91 7.19 -16.79
N VAL A 302 -17.04 7.03 -17.48
CA VAL A 302 -17.78 5.76 -17.54
C VAL A 302 -17.69 5.09 -18.91
N THR A 303 -17.25 5.83 -19.93
CA THR A 303 -16.97 5.29 -21.28
C THR A 303 -15.50 5.41 -21.67
N ILE A 304 -15.03 4.57 -22.60
CA ILE A 304 -13.63 4.64 -23.09
C ILE A 304 -13.34 5.99 -23.72
N ARG A 305 -14.31 6.59 -24.41
CA ARG A 305 -14.18 7.93 -24.99
C ARG A 305 -13.98 9.00 -23.91
N GLU A 306 -14.80 8.98 -22.86
CA GLU A 306 -14.63 9.90 -21.73
C GLU A 306 -13.30 9.69 -21.03
N LEU A 307 -12.85 8.43 -20.87
CA LEU A 307 -11.55 8.13 -20.26
C LEU A 307 -10.39 8.71 -21.09
N ARG A 308 -10.46 8.61 -22.43
CA ARG A 308 -9.46 9.21 -23.33
C ARG A 308 -9.38 10.73 -23.16
N LEU A 309 -10.53 11.40 -23.17
CA LEU A 309 -10.60 12.86 -23.00
C LEU A 309 -10.10 13.27 -21.61
N ALA A 310 -10.55 12.59 -20.56
CA ALA A 310 -10.12 12.88 -19.19
C ALA A 310 -8.61 12.69 -19.00
N LEU A 311 -8.03 11.67 -19.62
CA LEU A 311 -6.56 11.45 -19.62
C LEU A 311 -5.82 12.63 -20.26
N GLN A 312 -6.29 13.11 -21.41
CA GLN A 312 -5.69 14.25 -22.10
C GLN A 312 -5.84 15.54 -21.29
N ASP A 313 -7.02 15.81 -20.72
CA ASP A 313 -7.27 16.98 -19.88
C ASP A 313 -6.33 17.02 -18.67
N GLU A 314 -6.26 15.92 -17.91
CA GLU A 314 -5.44 15.86 -16.69
C GLU A 314 -3.94 15.87 -17.00
N TRP A 315 -3.53 15.28 -18.14
CA TRP A 315 -2.15 15.38 -18.62
C TRP A 315 -1.79 16.82 -19.01
N ALA A 316 -2.65 17.51 -19.74
CA ALA A 316 -2.46 18.90 -20.13
C ALA A 316 -2.45 19.84 -18.91
N ALA A 317 -3.29 19.57 -17.90
CA ALA A 317 -3.37 20.35 -16.66
C ALA A 317 -2.25 20.05 -15.66
N MET A 318 -1.38 19.07 -15.92
CA MET A 318 -0.35 18.65 -14.98
C MET A 318 0.67 19.77 -14.70
N PRO A 319 0.99 20.08 -13.44
CA PRO A 319 2.00 21.09 -13.14
C PRO A 319 3.40 20.62 -13.58
N GLN A 320 4.09 21.40 -14.41
CA GLN A 320 5.45 21.06 -14.85
C GLN A 320 6.43 20.97 -13.67
N GLN A 321 6.24 21.81 -12.64
CA GLN A 321 7.05 21.77 -11.41
C GLN A 321 7.03 20.39 -10.70
N LEU A 322 5.91 19.65 -10.79
CA LEU A 322 5.83 18.29 -10.24
C LEU A 322 6.77 17.35 -10.99
N ILE A 323 6.75 17.40 -12.32
CA ILE A 323 7.65 16.61 -13.19
C ILE A 323 9.10 16.95 -12.90
N ASP A 324 9.44 18.24 -12.87
CA ASP A 324 10.81 18.69 -12.64
C ASP A 324 11.33 18.23 -11.27
N THR A 325 10.48 18.29 -10.23
CA THR A 325 10.82 17.81 -8.89
C THR A 325 11.07 16.31 -8.86
N LEU A 326 10.27 15.52 -9.60
CA LEU A 326 10.45 14.07 -9.71
C LEU A 326 11.76 13.74 -10.43
N ILE A 327 12.05 14.39 -11.55
CA ILE A 327 13.30 14.19 -12.31
C ILE A 327 14.51 14.58 -11.47
N LEU A 328 14.50 15.74 -10.80
CA LEU A 328 15.61 16.18 -9.95
C LEU A 328 15.77 15.32 -8.68
N SER A 329 14.75 14.54 -8.30
CA SER A 329 14.86 13.58 -7.20
C SER A 329 15.62 12.30 -7.56
N MET A 330 15.93 12.07 -8.85
CA MET A 330 16.58 10.86 -9.34
C MET A 330 17.88 10.51 -8.61
N GLY A 331 18.68 11.52 -8.22
CA GLY A 331 19.89 11.28 -7.43
C GLY A 331 19.60 10.53 -6.13
N ARG A 332 18.51 10.90 -5.42
CA ARG A 332 18.06 10.21 -4.20
C ARG A 332 17.50 8.83 -4.48
N SER A 333 16.77 8.65 -5.59
CA SER A 333 16.28 7.34 -6.02
C SER A 333 17.45 6.38 -6.29
N CYS A 334 18.49 6.84 -6.98
CA CYS A 334 19.73 6.09 -7.19
C CYS A 334 20.42 5.74 -5.87
N GLU A 335 20.57 6.68 -4.94
CA GLU A 335 21.13 6.41 -3.61
C GLU A 335 20.33 5.36 -2.84
N THR A 336 19.00 5.44 -2.90
CA THR A 336 18.12 4.46 -2.25
C THR A 336 18.28 3.07 -2.89
N CYS A 337 18.36 3.00 -4.22
CA CYS A 337 18.63 1.75 -4.94
C CYS A 337 19.96 1.12 -4.50
N LEU A 338 21.00 1.93 -4.32
CA LEU A 338 22.30 1.47 -3.83
C LEU A 338 22.23 0.96 -2.39
N ALA A 339 21.48 1.63 -1.52
CA ALA A 339 21.29 1.21 -0.13
C ALA A 339 20.61 -0.18 -0.04
N VAL A 340 19.66 -0.46 -0.93
CA VAL A 340 19.01 -1.78 -1.05
C VAL A 340 19.74 -2.76 -1.97
N ARG A 341 21.00 -2.46 -2.35
CA ARG A 341 21.86 -3.32 -3.20
C ARG A 341 21.21 -3.70 -4.54
N GLY A 342 20.53 -2.74 -5.15
CA GLY A 342 19.89 -2.90 -6.46
C GLY A 342 18.53 -3.58 -6.43
N ASP A 343 18.00 -3.91 -5.25
CA ASP A 343 16.62 -4.38 -5.11
C ASP A 343 15.61 -3.23 -5.35
N HIS A 344 14.33 -3.51 -5.15
CA HIS A 344 13.25 -2.54 -5.33
C HIS A 344 13.34 -1.38 -4.33
N ILE A 345 13.16 -0.17 -4.85
CA ILE A 345 13.15 1.05 -4.04
C ILE A 345 11.88 1.10 -3.19
N PRO A 346 12.00 1.37 -1.88
CA PRO A 346 10.86 1.66 -1.03
C PRO A 346 10.12 2.94 -1.46
N ASN A 347 8.91 2.79 -2.02
CA ASN A 347 7.96 3.90 -2.23
C ASN A 347 7.14 4.27 -1.00
#